data_AF-A0A834RTW6-F1
#
_entry.id   AF-A0A834RTW6-F1
#
_cell.length_a   1.000
_cell.length_b   1.000
_cell.length_c   1.000
_cell.angle_alpha   90.00
_cell.angle_beta   90.00
_cell.angle_gamma   90.00
#
_symmetry.space_group_name_H-M   'P 1'
#
loop_
_entity.id
_entity.type
_entity.pdbx_description
1 polymer ?
#
loop_
_entity_poly.entity_id
_entity_poly.type
_entity_poly.pdbx_seq_one_letter_code
_entity_poly.pdbx_strand_id
1 'polypeptide(L)'
;MDPIQEAIEYIESRGAGDKFSYRQVAKIFGVDRTTLSRRHWGAQQPRGTEAAEHRRNLNPQQEDELIGYIEGTTRDGVPPTRSILRNFGSAVAQHEDTGMDRERHLADNKRKYELYFNLLHSKMREHGIEERNTYNRDEKGFFVGIAHRRKRIFSKAVYESKERLHSLQVNNELFRLQNAELRAELNLIRSRPSKSTTLTTQEGDNWHGGAVFYSPRKLASVRARKAAELDEAAELQLQKARDRERKAAEAAKKKRSQEAAKVARQQAKIERDAKQLRQREEKAAERALKKQQQQAATA
;
A
#
# COMPACT_ATOMS: atom_id res chain seq x y z
N MET A 1 46.46 31.59 3.32
CA MET A 1 45.45 32.51 2.77
C MET A 1 45.53 32.40 1.24
N ASP A 2 44.43 32.64 0.50
CA ASP A 2 44.42 32.52 -0.97
C ASP A 2 45.27 33.68 -1.55
N PRO A 3 46.38 33.42 -2.26
CA PRO A 3 47.27 34.46 -2.78
C PRO A 3 46.57 35.50 -3.67
N ILE A 4 45.46 35.09 -4.29
CA ILE A 4 44.67 36.00 -5.13
C ILE A 4 43.83 36.95 -4.26
N GLN A 5 43.38 36.50 -3.09
CA GLN A 5 42.63 37.34 -2.15
C GLN A 5 43.54 38.38 -1.48
N GLU A 6 44.74 37.98 -1.07
CA GLU A 6 45.76 38.89 -0.55
C GLU A 6 46.14 39.97 -1.59
N ALA A 7 46.22 39.59 -2.87
CA ALA A 7 46.48 40.53 -3.95
C ALA A 7 45.32 41.51 -4.21
N ILE A 8 44.07 41.11 -3.96
CA ILE A 8 42.88 41.98 -4.05
C ILE A 8 42.88 42.96 -2.87
N GLU A 9 43.08 42.46 -1.65
CA GLU A 9 43.16 43.29 -0.44
C GLU A 9 44.28 44.34 -0.55
N TYR A 10 45.42 43.98 -1.14
CA TYR A 10 46.52 44.91 -1.44
C TYR A 10 46.16 45.99 -2.47
N ILE A 11 45.27 45.69 -3.42
CA ILE A 11 44.77 46.67 -4.39
C ILE A 11 43.76 47.60 -3.71
N GLU A 12 42.84 47.05 -2.91
CA GLU A 12 41.78 47.77 -2.21
C GLU A 12 42.29 48.63 -1.05
N SER A 13 43.43 48.27 -0.44
CA SER A 13 44.08 49.04 0.62
C SER A 13 44.76 50.33 0.12
N ARG A 14 44.87 50.52 -1.21
CA ARG A 14 45.45 51.74 -1.80
C ARG A 14 44.40 52.85 -1.85
N GLY A 15 44.84 54.10 -1.71
CA GLY A 15 43.94 55.25 -1.72
C GLY A 15 43.16 55.36 -3.03
N ALA A 16 41.89 55.76 -2.96
CA ALA A 16 41.06 55.97 -4.14
C ALA A 16 41.71 56.99 -5.09
N GLY A 17 42.22 56.52 -6.23
CA GLY A 17 42.91 57.34 -7.23
C GLY A 17 44.40 56.98 -7.45
N ASP A 18 44.98 56.11 -6.63
CA ASP A 18 46.35 55.63 -6.84
C ASP A 18 46.44 54.73 -8.07
N LYS A 19 47.32 55.09 -9.01
CA LYS A 19 47.56 54.29 -10.22
C LYS A 19 48.36 53.04 -9.85
N PHE A 20 47.82 51.88 -10.15
CA PHE A 20 48.51 50.60 -9.98
C PHE A 20 48.49 49.77 -11.28
N SER A 21 49.46 48.88 -11.43
CA SER A 21 49.53 47.93 -12.54
C SER A 21 49.27 46.51 -12.06
N TYR A 22 48.25 45.86 -12.61
CA TYR A 22 47.95 44.45 -12.33
C TYR A 22 49.15 43.52 -12.55
N ARG A 23 50.07 43.87 -13.48
CA ARG A 23 51.26 43.06 -13.76
C ARG A 23 52.28 43.10 -12.62
N GLN A 24 52.39 44.24 -11.95
CA GLN A 24 53.27 44.41 -10.80
C GLN A 24 52.71 43.69 -9.58
N VAL A 25 51.41 43.88 -9.31
CA VAL A 25 50.73 43.19 -8.20
C VAL A 25 50.77 41.66 -8.40
N ALA A 26 50.43 41.17 -9.59
CA ALA A 26 50.54 39.76 -9.96
C ALA A 26 51.94 39.17 -9.70
N LYS A 27 53.00 39.94 -9.98
CA LYS A 27 54.38 39.51 -9.76
C LYS A 27 54.77 39.46 -8.27
N ILE A 28 54.25 40.38 -7.46
CA ILE A 28 54.49 40.43 -6.00
C ILE A 28 53.87 39.21 -5.31
N PHE A 29 52.63 38.90 -5.67
CA PHE A 29 51.85 37.82 -5.04
C PHE A 29 51.97 36.47 -5.75
N GLY A 30 52.73 36.38 -6.86
CA GLY A 30 52.92 35.14 -7.61
C GLY A 30 51.64 34.61 -8.27
N VAL A 31 50.73 35.50 -8.68
CA VAL A 31 49.41 35.17 -9.24
C VAL A 31 49.36 35.49 -10.73
N ASP A 32 48.56 34.76 -11.52
CA ASP A 32 48.32 35.13 -12.92
C ASP A 32 47.59 36.49 -13.04
N ARG A 33 48.16 37.38 -13.85
CA ARG A 33 47.65 38.75 -14.03
C ARG A 33 46.23 38.80 -14.59
N THR A 34 45.86 37.86 -15.47
CA THR A 34 44.52 37.86 -16.07
C THR A 34 43.48 37.38 -15.08
N THR A 35 43.81 36.37 -14.27
CA THR A 35 42.97 35.87 -13.19
C THR A 35 42.75 36.93 -12.12
N LEU A 36 43.81 37.62 -11.67
CA LEU A 36 43.71 38.71 -10.68
C LEU A 36 42.80 39.84 -11.18
N SER A 37 42.97 40.28 -12.43
CA SER A 37 42.12 41.31 -13.02
C SER A 37 40.66 40.88 -13.12
N ARG A 38 40.37 39.65 -13.55
CA ARG A 38 38.99 39.16 -13.67
C ARG A 38 38.31 39.01 -12.31
N ARG A 39 39.06 38.65 -11.27
CA ARG A 39 38.55 38.48 -9.91
C ARG A 39 38.28 39.84 -9.22
N HIS A 40 39.19 40.80 -9.37
CA HIS A 40 39.02 42.17 -8.86
C HIS A 40 37.85 42.92 -9.54
N TRP A 41 37.62 42.70 -10.85
CA TRP A 41 36.47 43.27 -11.57
C TRP A 41 35.15 42.47 -11.39
N GLY A 42 35.13 41.45 -10.53
CA GLY A 42 33.94 40.65 -10.25
C GLY A 42 33.48 39.72 -11.39
N ALA A 43 34.21 39.64 -12.50
CA ALA A 43 33.91 38.79 -13.66
C ALA A 43 34.14 37.29 -13.37
N GLN A 44 34.94 36.96 -12.36
CA GLN A 44 35.08 35.60 -11.82
C GLN A 44 34.84 35.60 -10.31
N GLN A 45 33.84 34.83 -9.89
CA GLN A 45 33.58 34.55 -8.48
C GLN A 45 34.45 33.38 -8.00
N PRO A 46 34.92 33.36 -6.74
CA PRO A 46 35.67 32.23 -6.18
C PRO A 46 34.89 30.91 -6.31
N ARG A 47 35.61 29.78 -6.43
CA ARG A 47 34.99 28.46 -6.30
C ARG A 47 34.65 28.24 -4.83
N GLY A 48 33.37 28.37 -4.47
CA GLY A 48 32.89 28.16 -3.10
C GLY A 48 32.07 29.33 -2.50
N THR A 49 31.79 30.40 -3.25
CA THR A 49 30.88 31.46 -2.80
C THR A 49 29.41 31.15 -3.14
N GLU A 50 28.47 31.92 -2.59
CA GLU A 50 27.01 31.85 -2.84
C GLU A 50 26.65 31.75 -4.35
N ALA A 51 27.42 32.41 -5.23
CA ALA A 51 27.26 32.30 -6.68
C ALA A 51 27.54 30.90 -7.25
N ALA A 52 28.32 30.07 -6.58
CA ALA A 52 28.50 28.65 -6.90
C ALA A 52 27.34 27.79 -6.38
N GLU A 53 26.71 28.18 -5.28
CA GLU A 53 25.49 27.54 -4.75
C GLU A 53 24.30 27.77 -5.69
N HIS A 54 24.16 29.00 -6.23
CA HIS A 54 23.15 29.33 -7.25
C HIS A 54 23.34 28.63 -8.61
N ARG A 55 24.47 27.96 -8.84
CA ARG A 55 24.73 27.14 -10.04
C ARG A 55 24.41 25.67 -9.85
N ARG A 56 24.02 25.24 -8.64
CA ARG A 56 23.60 23.86 -8.40
C ARG A 56 22.19 23.65 -8.92
N ASN A 57 21.96 22.53 -9.60
CA ASN A 57 20.62 22.14 -10.03
C ASN A 57 19.78 21.55 -8.89
N LEU A 58 20.43 21.14 -7.79
CA LEU A 58 19.81 20.59 -6.60
C LEU A 58 20.25 21.40 -5.38
N ASN A 59 19.31 21.70 -4.50
CA ASN A 59 19.60 22.21 -3.16
C ASN A 59 20.28 21.10 -2.33
N PRO A 60 21.20 21.41 -1.40
CA PRO A 60 21.73 20.47 -0.41
C PRO A 60 20.73 19.43 0.14
N GLN A 61 19.51 19.83 0.51
CA GLN A 61 18.49 18.89 1.01
C GLN A 61 18.05 17.86 -0.05
N GLN A 62 17.95 18.30 -1.31
CA GLN A 62 17.60 17.45 -2.45
C GLN A 62 18.76 16.51 -2.84
N GLU A 63 20.01 16.97 -2.64
CA GLU A 63 21.20 16.12 -2.79
C GLU A 63 21.19 14.99 -1.75
N ASP A 64 20.84 15.29 -0.48
CA ASP A 64 20.71 14.30 0.58
C ASP A 64 19.63 13.25 0.28
N GLU A 65 18.48 13.67 -0.26
CA GLU A 65 17.43 12.74 -0.71
C GLU A 65 17.89 11.84 -1.87
N LEU A 66 18.62 12.40 -2.85
CA LEU A 66 19.20 11.65 -3.95
C LEU A 66 20.24 10.63 -3.46
N ILE A 67 21.07 11.01 -2.48
CA ILE A 67 22.03 10.11 -1.85
C ILE A 67 21.31 8.98 -1.11
N GLY A 68 20.28 9.30 -0.31
CA GLY A 68 19.48 8.29 0.37
C GLY A 68 18.81 7.30 -0.60
N TYR A 69 18.34 7.80 -1.75
CA TYR A 69 17.81 6.95 -2.82
C TYR A 69 18.87 6.05 -3.46
N ILE A 70 20.08 6.56 -3.70
CA ILE A 70 21.23 5.79 -4.19
C ILE A 70 21.59 4.67 -3.22
N GLU A 71 21.67 4.98 -1.92
CA GLU A 71 21.99 4.01 -0.88
C GLU A 71 20.90 2.93 -0.77
N GLY A 72 19.63 3.33 -0.81
CA GLY A 72 18.48 2.42 -0.80
C GLY A 72 18.47 1.47 -2.00
N THR A 73 18.64 2.01 -3.22
CA THR A 73 18.67 1.20 -4.45
C THR A 73 19.86 0.23 -4.46
N THR A 74 21.02 0.69 -4.01
CA THR A 74 22.21 -0.14 -3.86
C THR A 74 22.00 -1.24 -2.81
N ARG A 75 21.36 -0.92 -1.68
CA ARG A 75 20.96 -1.91 -0.66
C ARG A 75 19.98 -2.93 -1.23
N ASP A 76 19.08 -2.54 -2.12
CA ASP A 76 18.13 -3.45 -2.76
C ASP A 76 18.75 -4.30 -3.89
N GLY A 77 20.04 -4.11 -4.17
CA GLY A 77 20.76 -4.81 -5.23
C GLY A 77 20.40 -4.31 -6.63
N VAL A 78 19.87 -3.10 -6.74
CA VAL A 78 19.57 -2.43 -8.02
C VAL A 78 20.64 -1.38 -8.25
N PRO A 79 21.56 -1.57 -9.21
CA PRO A 79 22.61 -0.59 -9.45
C PRO A 79 21.98 0.73 -9.96
N PRO A 80 22.28 1.88 -9.34
CA PRO A 80 21.77 3.16 -9.78
C PRO A 80 22.39 3.53 -11.14
N THR A 81 21.64 3.34 -12.22
CA THR A 81 22.05 3.74 -13.56
C THR A 81 21.87 5.24 -13.76
N ARG A 82 22.66 5.84 -14.66
CA ARG A 82 22.59 7.28 -14.98
C ARG A 82 21.18 7.75 -15.33
N SER A 83 20.37 6.91 -16.00
CA SER A 83 18.97 7.23 -16.33
C SER A 83 18.08 7.29 -15.08
N ILE A 84 18.23 6.34 -14.16
CA ILE A 84 17.50 6.31 -12.88
C ILE A 84 17.84 7.57 -12.07
N LEU A 85 19.12 7.91 -11.98
CA LEU A 85 19.59 9.10 -11.26
C LEU A 85 19.08 10.39 -11.89
N ARG A 86 19.09 10.48 -13.22
CA ARG A 86 18.58 11.64 -13.95
C ARG A 86 17.08 11.82 -13.71
N ASN A 87 16.30 10.75 -13.84
CA ASN A 87 14.84 10.81 -13.65
C ASN A 87 14.47 11.16 -12.21
N PHE A 88 15.15 10.55 -11.23
CA PHE A 88 14.92 10.85 -9.82
C PHE A 88 15.36 12.28 -9.49
N GLY A 89 16.55 12.70 -9.95
CA GLY A 89 17.05 14.06 -9.77
C GLY A 89 16.14 15.12 -10.38
N SER A 90 15.62 14.92 -11.61
CA SER A 90 14.64 15.81 -12.22
C SER A 90 13.35 15.92 -11.39
N ALA A 91 12.85 14.79 -10.88
CA ALA A 91 11.63 14.75 -10.06
C ALA A 91 11.82 15.46 -8.71
N VAL A 92 12.93 15.21 -8.02
CA VAL A 92 13.26 15.87 -6.75
C VAL A 92 13.47 17.37 -6.94
N ALA A 93 14.06 17.79 -8.07
CA ALA A 93 14.24 19.20 -8.41
C ALA A 93 12.92 19.93 -8.73
N GLN A 94 11.78 19.24 -8.79
CA GLN A 94 10.51 19.76 -9.32
C GLN A 94 10.64 20.39 -10.72
N HIS A 95 11.71 20.05 -11.44
CA HIS A 95 11.79 20.28 -12.86
C HIS A 95 10.88 19.24 -13.50
N GLU A 96 9.61 19.58 -13.63
CA GLU A 96 8.71 18.83 -14.48
C GLU A 96 9.34 18.79 -15.88
N ASP A 97 9.70 17.60 -16.36
CA ASP A 97 9.90 17.32 -17.78
C ASP A 97 8.53 17.48 -18.47
N THR A 98 8.06 18.73 -18.56
CA THR A 98 6.80 19.15 -19.17
C THR A 98 6.88 19.13 -20.70
N GLY A 99 8.07 18.93 -21.26
CA GLY A 99 8.25 18.72 -22.68
C GLY A 99 7.85 17.30 -23.07
N MET A 100 6.70 17.16 -23.73
CA MET A 100 6.36 15.93 -24.45
C MET A 100 7.55 15.54 -25.36
N ASP A 101 7.93 14.26 -25.30
CA ASP A 101 9.06 13.71 -26.04
C ASP A 101 9.01 14.12 -27.53
N ARG A 102 10.11 14.61 -28.08
CA ARG A 102 10.17 15.18 -29.44
C ARG A 102 9.78 14.14 -30.50
N GLU A 103 10.11 12.87 -30.24
CA GLU A 103 9.70 11.75 -31.11
C GLU A 103 8.18 11.52 -31.07
N ARG A 104 7.53 11.73 -29.92
CA ARG A 104 6.06 11.67 -29.81
C ARG A 104 5.39 12.79 -30.57
N HIS A 105 5.91 14.01 -30.47
CA HIS A 105 5.39 15.14 -31.24
C HIS A 105 5.53 14.95 -32.75
N LEU A 106 6.63 14.32 -33.21
CA LEU A 106 6.79 13.96 -34.62
C LEU A 106 5.91 12.78 -35.05
N ALA A 107 5.57 11.88 -34.13
CA ALA A 107 4.65 10.78 -34.36
C ALA A 107 3.18 11.23 -34.44
N ASP A 108 2.84 12.38 -33.83
CA ASP A 108 1.54 13.04 -33.89
C ASP A 108 1.25 13.58 -35.30
N ASN A 109 0.66 12.72 -36.13
CA ASN A 109 0.32 13.06 -37.51
C ASN A 109 -1.19 12.90 -37.74
N LYS A 110 -1.85 14.02 -38.08
CA LYS A 110 -3.29 14.09 -38.37
C LYS A 110 -3.76 13.00 -39.34
N ARG A 111 -2.99 12.74 -40.39
CA ARG A 111 -3.34 11.74 -41.42
C ARG A 111 -3.38 10.31 -40.85
N LYS A 112 -2.52 9.99 -39.88
CA LYS A 112 -2.55 8.69 -39.21
C LYS A 112 -3.80 8.54 -38.34
N TYR A 113 -4.20 9.61 -37.65
CA TYR A 113 -5.43 9.63 -36.86
C TYR A 113 -6.68 9.45 -37.75
N GLU A 114 -6.76 10.16 -38.87
CA GLU A 114 -7.86 10.02 -39.83
C GLU A 114 -7.98 8.58 -40.35
N LEU A 115 -6.85 7.97 -40.74
CA LEU A 115 -6.84 6.56 -41.18
C LEU A 115 -7.27 5.60 -40.07
N TYR A 116 -6.79 5.80 -38.83
CA TYR A 116 -7.15 4.99 -37.68
C TYR A 116 -8.66 5.07 -37.36
N PHE A 117 -9.21 6.28 -37.24
CA PHE A 117 -10.63 6.45 -36.91
C PHE A 117 -11.55 5.97 -38.04
N ASN A 118 -11.16 6.13 -39.31
CA ASN A 118 -11.91 5.56 -40.43
C ASN A 118 -11.98 4.03 -40.35
N LEU A 119 -10.84 3.38 -40.04
CA LEU A 119 -10.78 1.93 -39.83
C LEU A 119 -11.60 1.49 -38.61
N LEU A 120 -11.50 2.24 -37.51
CA LEU A 120 -12.23 1.97 -36.27
C LEU A 120 -13.75 2.01 -36.51
N HIS A 121 -14.26 3.09 -37.09
CA HIS A 121 -15.68 3.21 -37.40
C HIS A 121 -16.17 2.13 -38.38
N SER A 122 -15.32 1.73 -39.35
CA SER A 122 -15.64 0.61 -40.24
C SER A 122 -15.84 -0.69 -39.46
N LYS A 123 -14.92 -1.00 -38.53
CA LYS A 123 -14.99 -2.22 -37.71
C LYS A 123 -16.13 -2.19 -36.70
N MET A 124 -16.44 -1.01 -36.15
CA MET A 124 -17.57 -0.83 -35.25
C MET A 124 -18.90 -1.10 -35.96
N ARG A 125 -19.05 -0.63 -37.20
CA ARG A 125 -20.22 -0.96 -38.04
C ARG A 125 -20.29 -2.44 -38.38
N GLU A 126 -19.16 -3.04 -38.78
CA GLU A 126 -19.07 -4.48 -39.11
C GLU A 126 -19.48 -5.38 -37.95
N HIS A 127 -19.09 -5.02 -36.72
CA HIS A 127 -19.35 -5.81 -35.52
C HIS A 127 -20.52 -5.32 -34.66
N GLY A 128 -21.28 -4.31 -35.10
CA GLY A 128 -22.42 -3.77 -34.35
C GLY A 128 -22.05 -3.15 -33.00
N ILE A 129 -20.85 -2.58 -32.87
CA ILE A 129 -20.35 -1.99 -31.63
C ILE A 129 -20.77 -0.51 -31.60
N GLU A 130 -21.54 -0.13 -30.59
CA GLU A 130 -21.94 1.26 -30.38
C GLU A 130 -20.77 2.07 -29.81
N GLU A 131 -20.66 3.35 -30.20
CA GLU A 131 -19.57 4.25 -29.76
C GLU A 131 -19.42 4.33 -28.25
N ARG A 132 -20.55 4.34 -27.53
CA ARG A 132 -20.58 4.33 -26.05
C ARG A 132 -19.95 3.09 -25.40
N ASN A 133 -19.72 2.01 -26.16
CA ASN A 133 -19.12 0.76 -25.71
C ASN A 133 -17.63 0.66 -26.11
N THR A 134 -17.02 1.75 -26.61
CA THR A 134 -15.57 1.82 -26.85
C THR A 134 -14.86 2.33 -25.60
N TYR A 135 -14.23 1.41 -24.88
CA TYR A 135 -13.44 1.72 -23.69
C TYR A 135 -11.97 1.89 -24.09
N ASN A 136 -11.30 2.90 -23.53
CA ASN A 136 -9.88 3.10 -23.74
C ASN A 136 -9.13 1.88 -23.18
N ARG A 137 -8.54 1.08 -24.06
CA ARG A 137 -7.79 -0.13 -23.71
C ARG A 137 -6.30 0.23 -23.61
N ASP A 138 -5.98 1.24 -22.81
CA ASP A 138 -4.60 1.64 -22.61
C ASP A 138 -3.93 0.75 -21.55
N GLU A 139 -2.72 0.28 -21.84
CA GLU A 139 -1.87 -0.43 -20.87
C GLU A 139 -1.50 0.41 -19.63
N LYS A 140 -1.96 1.68 -19.59
CA LYS A 140 -1.79 2.56 -18.44
C LYS A 140 -2.91 2.42 -17.42
N GLY A 141 -4.16 2.15 -17.83
CA GLY A 141 -5.29 1.95 -16.92
C GLY A 141 -5.39 0.55 -16.33
N PHE A 142 -4.78 -0.44 -17.00
CA PHE A 142 -4.60 -1.79 -16.49
C PHE A 142 -3.10 -2.06 -16.48
N PHE A 143 -2.48 -2.21 -15.30
CA PHE A 143 -1.13 -2.77 -15.15
C PHE A 143 -1.12 -4.25 -15.62
N VAL A 144 -1.29 -4.46 -16.92
CA VAL A 144 -1.23 -5.73 -17.66
C VAL A 144 -0.02 -5.70 -18.60
N GLY A 145 0.92 -4.76 -18.39
CA GLY A 145 2.25 -4.85 -18.98
C GLY A 145 3.01 -6.03 -18.38
N ILE A 146 3.78 -6.73 -19.21
CA ILE A 146 4.77 -7.71 -18.77
C ILE A 146 5.62 -7.06 -17.67
N ALA A 147 5.52 -7.56 -16.44
CA ALA A 147 6.36 -7.13 -15.33
C ALA A 147 7.81 -7.37 -15.75
N HIS A 148 8.55 -6.30 -16.04
CA HIS A 148 9.93 -6.42 -16.48
C HIS A 148 10.73 -7.10 -15.37
N ARG A 149 11.33 -8.25 -15.66
CA ARG A 149 12.24 -8.92 -14.73
C ARG A 149 13.44 -7.99 -14.51
N ARG A 150 13.52 -7.36 -13.34
CA ARG A 150 14.69 -6.57 -12.95
C ARG A 150 15.79 -7.50 -12.45
N LYS A 151 16.97 -7.44 -13.08
CA LYS A 151 18.17 -8.12 -12.59
C LYS A 151 18.64 -7.42 -11.32
N ARG A 152 18.84 -8.20 -10.25
CA ARG A 152 19.44 -7.72 -9.00
C ARG A 152 20.85 -8.31 -8.85
N ILE A 153 21.78 -7.50 -8.38
CA ILE A 153 23.18 -7.88 -8.16
C ILE A 153 23.42 -7.94 -6.66
N PHE A 154 23.96 -9.06 -6.18
CA PHE A 154 24.32 -9.28 -4.78
C PHE A 154 25.76 -9.75 -4.68
N SER A 155 26.42 -9.48 -3.56
CA SER A 155 27.69 -10.13 -3.25
C SER A 155 27.44 -11.63 -2.96
N LYS A 156 28.43 -12.47 -3.24
CA LYS A 156 28.31 -13.94 -3.08
C LYS A 156 27.89 -14.33 -1.66
N ALA A 157 28.50 -13.73 -0.65
CA ALA A 157 28.18 -13.98 0.75
C ALA A 157 26.72 -13.63 1.13
N VAL A 158 26.18 -12.50 0.62
CA VAL A 158 24.80 -12.08 0.87
C VAL A 158 23.79 -12.94 0.10
N TYR A 159 24.17 -13.45 -1.06
CA TYR A 159 23.35 -14.40 -1.81
C TYR A 159 23.27 -15.76 -1.09
N GLU A 160 24.40 -16.22 -0.56
CA GLU A 160 24.51 -17.49 0.17
C GLU A 160 23.77 -17.47 1.51
N SER A 161 23.72 -16.32 2.20
CA SER A 161 22.97 -16.20 3.47
C SER A 161 21.45 -16.34 3.30
N LYS A 162 20.91 -16.17 2.09
CA LYS A 162 19.47 -16.28 1.73
C LYS A 162 18.51 -15.35 2.50
N GLU A 163 18.95 -14.64 3.53
CA GLU A 163 18.13 -13.74 4.35
C GLU A 163 17.42 -12.67 3.50
N ARG A 164 18.13 -12.08 2.53
CA ARG A 164 17.55 -11.07 1.63
C ARG A 164 16.59 -11.64 0.60
N LEU A 165 16.79 -12.89 0.18
CA LEU A 165 15.83 -13.56 -0.70
C LEU A 165 14.53 -13.83 0.05
N HIS A 166 14.62 -14.24 1.32
CA HIS A 166 13.47 -14.48 2.17
C HIS A 166 12.67 -13.21 2.46
N SER A 167 13.34 -12.10 2.83
CA SER A 167 12.63 -10.83 3.04
C SER A 167 11.95 -10.30 1.77
N LEU A 168 12.59 -10.44 0.61
CA LEU A 168 11.98 -10.09 -0.68
C LEU A 168 10.78 -10.99 -1.02
N GLN A 169 10.85 -12.28 -0.70
CA GLN A 169 9.74 -13.20 -0.92
C GLN A 169 8.54 -12.85 -0.04
N VAL A 170 8.78 -12.61 1.26
CA VAL A 170 7.76 -12.17 2.22
C VAL A 170 7.11 -10.85 1.78
N ASN A 171 7.90 -9.86 1.38
CA ASN A 171 7.37 -8.57 0.89
C ASN A 171 6.52 -8.74 -0.38
N ASN A 172 6.94 -9.59 -1.32
CA ASN A 172 6.15 -9.86 -2.53
C ASN A 172 4.84 -10.57 -2.21
N GLU A 173 4.82 -11.48 -1.23
CA GLU A 173 3.59 -12.12 -0.77
C GLU A 173 2.65 -11.12 -0.09
N LEU A 174 3.17 -10.23 0.76
CA LEU A 174 2.43 -9.11 1.34
C LEU A 174 1.81 -8.20 0.25
N PHE A 175 2.59 -7.81 -0.75
CA PHE A 175 2.08 -7.02 -1.87
C PHE A 175 1.00 -7.76 -2.67
N ARG A 176 1.10 -9.09 -2.84
CA ARG A 176 0.06 -9.87 -3.51
C ARG A 176 -1.24 -9.88 -2.70
N LEU A 177 -1.15 -10.02 -1.38
CA LEU A 177 -2.31 -9.99 -0.48
C LEU A 177 -3.00 -8.62 -0.51
N GLN A 178 -2.24 -7.53 -0.36
CA GLN A 178 -2.78 -6.17 -0.45
C GLN A 178 -3.46 -5.90 -1.79
N ASN A 179 -2.84 -6.32 -2.90
CA ASN A 179 -3.45 -6.18 -4.22
C ASN A 179 -4.74 -7.02 -4.36
N ALA A 180 -4.81 -8.18 -3.73
CA ALA A 180 -6.02 -9.01 -3.72
C ALA A 180 -7.15 -8.35 -2.92
N GLU A 181 -6.83 -7.79 -1.75
CA GLU A 181 -7.76 -7.03 -0.91
C GLU A 181 -8.30 -5.79 -1.65
N LEU A 182 -7.42 -4.96 -2.21
CA LEU A 182 -7.83 -3.78 -2.99
C LEU A 182 -8.72 -4.15 -4.18
N ARG A 183 -8.43 -5.26 -4.87
CA ARG A 183 -9.28 -5.77 -5.95
C ARG A 183 -10.65 -6.21 -5.44
N ALA A 184 -10.72 -6.86 -4.28
CA ALA A 184 -11.99 -7.26 -3.67
C ALA A 184 -12.82 -6.03 -3.26
N GLU A 185 -12.19 -5.01 -2.68
CA GLU A 185 -12.83 -3.74 -2.32
C GLU A 185 -13.38 -3.00 -3.55
N LEU A 186 -12.59 -2.90 -4.62
CA LEU A 186 -13.03 -2.28 -5.87
C LEU A 186 -14.25 -3.01 -6.47
N ASN A 187 -14.25 -4.35 -6.44
CA ASN A 187 -15.39 -5.15 -6.90
C ASN A 187 -16.63 -4.91 -6.03
N LEU A 188 -16.46 -4.79 -4.71
CA LEU A 188 -17.55 -4.45 -3.80
C LEU A 188 -18.13 -3.07 -4.11
N ILE A 189 -17.28 -2.05 -4.30
CA ILE A 189 -17.70 -0.68 -4.65
C ILE A 189 -18.49 -0.67 -5.96
N ARG A 190 -18.00 -1.39 -6.98
CA ARG A 190 -18.68 -1.51 -8.28
C ARG A 190 -20.05 -2.19 -8.17
N SER A 191 -20.24 -3.06 -7.18
CA SER A 191 -21.51 -3.76 -6.92
C SER A 191 -22.51 -2.97 -6.06
N ARG A 192 -22.09 -1.87 -5.42
CA ARG A 192 -22.98 -1.05 -4.60
C ARG A 192 -23.98 -0.31 -5.50
N PRO A 193 -25.30 -0.50 -5.35
CA PRO A 193 -26.26 0.30 -6.10
C PRO A 193 -26.16 1.76 -5.64
N SER A 194 -26.02 2.69 -6.58
CA SER A 194 -26.00 4.14 -6.36
C SER A 194 -27.39 4.66 -5.99
N LYS A 195 -27.99 4.15 -4.92
CA LYS A 195 -29.22 4.72 -4.40
C LYS A 195 -28.84 5.98 -3.63
N SER A 196 -29.09 7.15 -4.21
CA SER A 196 -29.10 8.38 -3.43
C SER A 196 -30.16 8.25 -2.35
N THR A 197 -29.77 8.23 -1.09
CA THR A 197 -30.73 8.26 0.02
C THR A 197 -31.37 9.63 0.06
N THR A 198 -32.50 9.78 -0.63
CA THR A 198 -33.36 10.96 -0.49
C THR A 198 -33.85 11.02 0.94
N LEU A 199 -33.57 12.14 1.62
CA LEU A 199 -34.06 12.42 2.97
C LEU A 199 -35.55 12.75 2.86
N THR A 200 -36.41 11.74 2.85
CA THR A 200 -37.86 11.94 2.72
C THR A 200 -38.40 12.54 4.00
N THR A 201 -38.89 13.79 3.94
CA THR A 201 -39.68 14.40 5.02
C THR A 201 -41.12 13.90 4.91
N GLN A 202 -41.58 13.10 5.87
CA GLN A 202 -43.00 12.78 6.08
C GLN A 202 -43.46 13.59 7.31
N GLU A 203 -44.62 14.26 7.38
CA GLU A 203 -45.92 14.21 6.67
C GLU A 203 -46.54 15.63 6.63
N GLY A 204 -47.33 15.94 5.58
CA GLY A 204 -48.26 17.09 5.57
C GLY A 204 -48.24 17.98 4.33
N ASP A 205 -47.10 18.07 3.63
CA ASP A 205 -46.98 18.94 2.46
C ASP A 205 -47.29 18.12 1.19
N ASN A 206 -48.46 18.35 0.62
CA ASN A 206 -48.87 17.82 -0.68
C ASN A 206 -47.78 18.18 -1.71
N TRP A 207 -47.06 17.17 -2.22
CA TRP A 207 -45.88 17.40 -3.05
C TRP A 207 -46.30 17.92 -4.44
N HIS A 208 -46.15 19.23 -4.66
CA HIS A 208 -46.54 19.91 -5.90
C HIS A 208 -45.42 19.99 -6.97
N GLY A 209 -44.35 19.18 -6.85
CA GLY A 209 -43.34 19.04 -7.90
C GLY A 209 -42.37 20.23 -8.08
N GLY A 210 -42.35 21.20 -7.16
CA GLY A 210 -41.42 22.33 -7.15
C GLY A 210 -40.19 22.12 -6.24
N ALA A 211 -39.10 22.87 -6.49
CA ALA A 211 -37.92 22.89 -5.62
C ALA A 211 -38.27 23.51 -4.25
N VAL A 212 -38.10 22.75 -3.16
CA VAL A 212 -38.40 23.20 -1.79
C VAL A 212 -37.13 23.68 -1.10
N PHE A 213 -37.08 24.96 -0.72
CA PHE A 213 -36.00 25.51 0.10
C PHE A 213 -36.20 25.18 1.59
N TYR A 214 -35.24 24.49 2.20
CA TYR A 214 -35.27 24.16 3.63
C TYR A 214 -34.39 25.12 4.44
N SER A 215 -34.90 25.58 5.59
CA SER A 215 -34.07 26.32 6.54
C SER A 215 -33.03 25.40 7.21
N PRO A 216 -31.84 25.90 7.59
CA PRO A 216 -30.78 25.09 8.20
C PRO A 216 -31.24 24.31 9.45
N ARG A 217 -32.13 24.90 10.26
CA ARG A 217 -32.70 24.24 11.45
C ARG A 217 -33.56 23.02 11.08
N LYS A 218 -34.36 23.10 10.01
CA LYS A 218 -35.21 21.99 9.56
C LYS A 218 -34.36 20.83 9.04
N LEU A 219 -33.29 21.10 8.28
CA LEU A 219 -32.33 20.08 7.85
C LEU A 219 -31.63 19.38 9.02
N ALA A 220 -31.22 20.14 10.04
CA ALA A 220 -30.62 19.57 11.24
C ALA A 220 -31.57 18.61 11.97
N SER A 221 -32.85 18.99 12.12
CA SER A 221 -33.85 18.11 12.75
C SER A 221 -34.10 16.81 11.98
N VAL A 222 -34.14 16.84 10.65
CA VAL A 222 -34.37 15.64 9.84
C VAL A 222 -33.14 14.73 9.86
N ARG A 223 -31.94 15.30 9.82
CA ARG A 223 -30.69 14.55 10.00
C ARG A 223 -30.62 13.88 11.38
N ALA A 224 -31.01 14.58 12.44
CA ALA A 224 -31.02 14.03 13.79
C ALA A 224 -32.00 12.86 13.93
N ARG A 225 -33.20 12.96 13.33
CA ARG A 225 -34.16 11.84 13.29
C ARG A 225 -33.61 10.63 12.52
N LYS A 226 -33.04 10.87 11.33
CA LYS A 226 -32.39 9.81 10.55
C LYS A 226 -31.22 9.14 11.27
N ALA A 227 -30.46 9.91 12.04
CA ALA A 227 -29.40 9.36 12.89
C ALA A 227 -30.00 8.46 13.99
N ALA A 228 -31.04 8.92 14.69
CA ALA A 228 -31.74 8.12 15.68
C ALA A 228 -32.33 6.82 15.09
N GLU A 229 -32.95 6.87 13.92
CA GLU A 229 -33.45 5.67 13.22
C GLU A 229 -32.32 4.66 12.92
N LEU A 230 -31.14 5.14 12.54
CA LEU A 230 -29.98 4.29 12.25
C LEU A 230 -29.40 3.69 13.54
N ASP A 231 -29.35 4.47 14.63
CA ASP A 231 -28.91 4.00 15.94
C ASP A 231 -29.87 2.93 16.49
N GLU A 232 -31.19 3.18 16.43
CA GLU A 232 -32.22 2.20 16.80
C GLU A 232 -32.12 0.91 15.95
N ALA A 233 -31.88 1.05 14.64
CA ALA A 233 -31.66 -0.10 13.77
C ALA A 233 -30.41 -0.90 14.14
N ALA A 234 -29.32 -0.24 14.55
CA ALA A 234 -28.11 -0.89 15.02
C ALA A 234 -28.34 -1.63 16.34
N GLU A 235 -29.07 -1.03 17.28
CA GLU A 235 -29.46 -1.68 18.54
C GLU A 235 -30.31 -2.94 18.30
N LEU A 236 -31.27 -2.87 17.38
CA LEU A 236 -32.09 -4.03 16.99
C LEU A 236 -31.26 -5.16 16.39
N GLN A 237 -30.22 -4.86 15.60
CA GLN A 237 -29.30 -5.88 15.07
C GLN A 237 -28.45 -6.50 16.18
N LEU A 238 -27.96 -5.68 17.12
CA LEU A 238 -27.23 -6.16 18.29
C LEU A 238 -28.11 -7.08 19.16
N GLN A 239 -29.38 -6.72 19.34
CA GLN A 239 -30.34 -7.54 20.08
C GLN A 239 -30.60 -8.87 19.38
N LYS A 240 -30.82 -8.86 18.05
CA LYS A 240 -30.95 -10.09 17.25
C LYS A 240 -29.72 -10.98 17.33
N ALA A 241 -28.51 -10.40 17.37
CA ALA A 241 -27.27 -11.16 17.54
C ALA A 241 -27.20 -11.81 18.94
N ARG A 242 -27.50 -11.06 20.01
CA ARG A 242 -27.58 -11.57 21.38
C ARG A 242 -28.61 -12.69 21.52
N ASP A 243 -29.77 -12.58 20.88
CA ASP A 243 -30.80 -13.62 20.91
C ASP A 243 -30.37 -14.88 20.15
N ARG A 244 -29.62 -14.74 19.05
CA ARG A 244 -29.02 -15.89 18.35
C ARG A 244 -28.00 -16.60 19.23
N GLU A 245 -27.14 -15.86 19.92
CA GLU A 245 -26.16 -16.42 20.87
C GLU A 245 -26.83 -17.14 22.03
N ARG A 246 -27.88 -16.55 22.63
CA ARG A 246 -28.68 -17.19 23.69
C ARG A 246 -29.28 -18.51 23.22
N LYS A 247 -29.93 -18.52 22.05
CA LYS A 247 -30.50 -19.73 21.44
C LYS A 247 -29.44 -20.79 21.16
N ALA A 248 -28.26 -20.40 20.67
CA ALA A 248 -27.15 -21.30 20.43
C ALA A 248 -26.61 -21.91 21.73
N ALA A 249 -26.49 -21.12 22.80
CA ALA A 249 -26.04 -21.57 24.11
C ALA A 249 -27.05 -22.55 24.76
N GLU A 250 -28.35 -22.29 24.66
CA GLU A 250 -29.40 -23.20 25.12
C GLU A 250 -29.37 -24.53 24.35
N ALA A 251 -29.22 -24.48 23.03
CA ALA A 251 -29.09 -25.68 22.21
C ALA A 251 -27.83 -26.49 22.59
N ALA A 252 -26.71 -25.83 22.87
CA ALA A 252 -25.49 -26.48 23.32
C ALA A 252 -25.65 -27.15 24.70
N LYS A 253 -26.31 -26.47 25.66
CA LYS A 253 -26.64 -27.06 26.97
C LYS A 253 -27.54 -28.29 26.83
N LYS A 254 -28.55 -28.25 25.95
CA LYS A 254 -29.43 -29.37 25.67
C LYS A 254 -28.69 -30.56 25.03
N LYS A 255 -27.75 -30.31 24.12
CA LYS A 255 -26.88 -31.37 23.56
C LYS A 255 -26.01 -32.01 24.64
N ARG A 256 -25.36 -31.20 25.48
CA ARG A 256 -24.53 -31.70 26.60
C ARG A 256 -25.33 -32.56 27.58
N SER A 257 -26.57 -32.18 27.91
CA SER A 257 -27.41 -32.99 28.81
C SER A 257 -27.85 -34.32 28.17
N GLN A 258 -28.14 -34.32 26.86
CA GLN A 258 -28.44 -35.55 26.12
C GLN A 258 -27.24 -36.48 26.02
N GLU A 259 -26.04 -35.94 25.79
CA GLU A 259 -24.78 -36.72 25.78
C GLU A 259 -24.49 -37.30 27.16
N ALA A 260 -24.59 -36.51 28.23
CA ALA A 260 -24.41 -36.99 29.60
C ALA A 260 -25.41 -38.12 29.94
N ALA A 261 -26.67 -38.00 29.52
CA ALA A 261 -27.67 -39.05 29.71
C ALA A 261 -27.33 -40.34 28.94
N LYS A 262 -26.75 -40.24 27.73
CA LYS A 262 -26.27 -41.41 26.98
C LYS A 262 -25.09 -42.10 27.69
N VAL A 263 -24.12 -41.32 28.18
CA VAL A 263 -22.97 -41.83 28.94
C VAL A 263 -23.43 -42.52 30.23
N ALA A 264 -24.33 -41.91 30.99
CA ALA A 264 -24.89 -42.49 32.21
C ALA A 264 -25.61 -43.84 31.93
N ARG A 265 -26.35 -43.94 30.83
CA ARG A 265 -26.98 -45.21 30.40
C ARG A 265 -25.95 -46.29 30.06
N GLN A 266 -24.83 -45.93 29.42
CA GLN A 266 -23.76 -46.87 29.13
C GLN A 266 -23.08 -47.35 30.42
N GLN A 267 -22.78 -46.44 31.34
CA GLN A 267 -22.20 -46.78 32.65
C GLN A 267 -23.12 -47.72 33.44
N ALA A 268 -24.41 -47.41 33.53
CA ALA A 268 -25.38 -48.27 34.21
C ALA A 268 -25.51 -49.67 33.58
N LYS A 269 -25.32 -49.77 32.25
CA LYS A 269 -25.29 -51.07 31.56
C LYS A 269 -24.03 -51.87 31.94
N ILE A 270 -22.87 -51.23 31.91
CA ILE A 270 -21.58 -51.84 32.30
C ILE A 270 -21.65 -52.34 33.75
N GLU A 271 -22.19 -51.54 34.68
CA GLU A 271 -22.35 -51.95 36.08
C GLU A 271 -23.31 -53.13 36.24
N ARG A 272 -24.43 -53.15 35.51
CA ARG A 272 -25.36 -54.28 35.50
C ARG A 272 -24.70 -55.56 34.99
N ASP A 273 -24.00 -55.47 33.87
CA ASP A 273 -23.31 -56.61 33.26
C ASP A 273 -22.21 -57.14 34.19
N ALA A 274 -21.43 -56.25 34.82
CA ALA A 274 -20.42 -56.62 35.82
C ALA A 274 -21.03 -57.28 37.07
N LYS A 275 -22.16 -56.78 37.56
CA LYS A 275 -22.86 -57.37 38.71
C LYS A 275 -23.42 -58.76 38.37
N GLN A 276 -23.96 -58.94 37.16
CA GLN A 276 -24.40 -60.26 36.69
C GLN A 276 -23.23 -61.23 36.54
N LEU A 277 -22.06 -60.77 36.07
CA LEU A 277 -20.87 -61.59 35.96
C LEU A 277 -20.41 -62.08 37.34
N ARG A 278 -20.31 -61.16 38.33
CA ARG A 278 -19.96 -61.51 39.71
C ARG A 278 -20.92 -62.54 40.31
N GLN A 279 -22.23 -62.36 40.12
CA GLN A 279 -23.22 -63.33 40.60
C GLN A 279 -23.09 -64.71 39.92
N ARG A 280 -22.70 -64.76 38.64
CA ARG A 280 -22.43 -66.03 37.93
C ARG A 280 -21.17 -66.70 38.46
N GLU A 281 -20.11 -65.93 38.73
CA GLU A 281 -18.87 -66.41 39.31
C GLU A 281 -19.07 -66.94 40.72
N GLU A 282 -19.79 -66.23 41.60
CA GLU A 282 -20.14 -66.68 42.95
C GLU A 282 -20.93 -68.00 42.91
N LYS A 283 -21.97 -68.09 42.07
CA LYS A 283 -22.75 -69.33 41.89
C LYS A 283 -21.91 -70.46 41.30
N ALA A 284 -20.95 -70.17 40.42
CA ALA A 284 -20.04 -71.17 39.88
C ALA A 284 -19.06 -71.68 40.94
N ALA A 285 -18.55 -70.78 41.79
CA ALA A 285 -17.68 -71.12 42.91
C ALA A 285 -18.41 -71.97 43.96
N GLU A 286 -19.65 -71.62 44.33
CA GLU A 286 -20.50 -72.44 45.21
C GLU A 286 -20.71 -73.85 44.65
N ARG A 287 -21.04 -73.96 43.35
CA ARG A 287 -21.22 -75.26 42.68
C ARG A 287 -19.92 -76.07 42.69
N ALA A 288 -18.77 -75.44 42.45
CA ALA A 288 -17.46 -76.11 42.49
C ALA A 288 -17.14 -76.63 43.89
N LEU A 289 -17.38 -75.83 44.93
CA LEU A 289 -17.17 -76.20 46.33
C LEU A 289 -18.07 -77.37 46.75
N LYS A 290 -19.35 -77.35 46.33
CA LYS A 290 -20.30 -78.44 46.56
C LYS A 290 -19.88 -79.74 45.85
N LYS A 291 -19.26 -79.62 44.66
CA LYS A 291 -18.70 -80.76 43.91
C LYS A 291 -17.50 -81.37 44.62
N GLN A 292 -16.61 -80.53 45.16
CA GLN A 292 -15.47 -80.98 45.98
C GLN A 292 -15.93 -81.68 47.26
N GLN A 293 -16.96 -81.15 47.93
CA GLN A 293 -17.55 -81.80 49.12
C GLN A 293 -18.19 -83.16 48.80
N GLN A 294 -18.85 -83.30 47.65
CA GLN A 294 -19.40 -84.59 47.21
C GLN A 294 -18.30 -85.61 46.88
N GLN A 295 -17.20 -85.17 46.27
CA GLN A 295 -16.05 -86.04 45.97
C GLN A 295 -15.29 -86.48 47.23
N ALA A 296 -15.22 -85.62 48.26
CA ALA A 296 -14.64 -85.97 49.56
C ALA A 296 -15.51 -86.95 50.39
N ALA A 297 -16.81 -87.04 50.09
CA ALA A 297 -17.74 -87.97 50.74
C ALA A 297 -17.86 -89.32 50.02
N THR A 298 -17.23 -89.49 48.86
CA THR A 298 -17.24 -90.73 48.05
C THR A 298 -15.87 -91.42 47.96
N ALA A 299 -14.89 -90.97 48.76
CA ALA A 299 -13.59 -91.60 48.97
C ALA A 299 -13.52 -92.17 50.40
#